data_AF-A0A838V4C2-F1
#
_entry.id   AF-A0A838V4C2-F1
#
_cell.length_a   1.000
_cell.length_b   1.000
_cell.length_c   1.000
_cell.angle_alpha   90.00
_cell.angle_beta   90.00
_cell.angle_gamma   90.00
#
_symmetry.space_group_name_H-M   'P 1'
#
loop_
_entity.id
_entity.type
_entity.pdbx_description
1 polymer ?
#
loop_
_entity_poly.entity_id
_entity_poly.type
_entity_poly.pdbx_seq_one_letter_code
_entity_poly.pdbx_strand_id
1 'polypeptide(L)'
;MAGAAVVLAVLVYGDHVRHGGWVGDAWLTRAWYVLYPHDSFTGTVGHFLDLKSMSPRPANAVYRVLLNEWLSGDMGAWYAWQLITGVGMCVALYVLLRELGVRFWDAAAVSVLLVVFPASASLWLWSPVAHASLAITLGLVGFLLAMRGFRANGRRARALHAASLLAFLLSVLLYEICLPLFLASFLLYALRVPRRRALARWAADCAVLLPVAILVTRSTEARDQGLGGSISHAGEIVGDLPRLALQNLLPFGSFIILAAALLAAFYLAAAAVARRCPPGDPLGQRLRFFFALTSAGLLVVALGYLIYVPGLLYYHPLSPGIGDRVNAVAGIGWVFILYALLAMLATLIARAVRRPPLFAGLATAALAATLGVSWLAPIAEESRGYVSAYLQGERVRSVVTRAIPDPTDHPAIWTFGQPVEASPGIPIFANYWNMTAAMALAYHDHGVRSFVALPGTSFDCRSDGMVPGGSPEYPEPGPGRLGRFGSRYGHTYFVDTVHGQFATVANRKQCLSLRDAFQRAPRLSLSDSG
;
A
#
# COMPACT_ATOMS: atom_id res chain seq x y z
N MET A 1 20.25 -2.85 -15.28
CA MET A 1 19.42 -2.67 -14.08
C MET A 1 17.94 -2.53 -14.47
N ALA A 2 17.52 -1.48 -15.17
CA ALA A 2 16.12 -1.30 -15.57
C ALA A 2 15.51 -2.52 -16.27
N GLY A 3 16.19 -3.07 -17.29
CA GLY A 3 15.73 -4.29 -17.95
C GLY A 3 15.59 -5.51 -17.02
N ALA A 4 16.46 -5.66 -16.02
CA ALA A 4 16.38 -6.76 -15.05
C ALA A 4 15.17 -6.58 -14.11
N ALA A 5 14.91 -5.35 -13.66
CA ALA A 5 13.75 -5.03 -12.84
C ALA A 5 12.44 -5.23 -13.63
N VAL A 6 12.39 -4.84 -14.92
CA VAL A 6 11.24 -5.10 -15.79
C VAL A 6 11.00 -6.60 -15.95
N VAL A 7 12.03 -7.37 -16.31
CA VAL A 7 11.89 -8.82 -16.49
C VAL A 7 11.41 -9.48 -15.21
N LEU A 8 12.00 -9.14 -14.05
CA LEU A 8 11.56 -9.69 -12.77
C LEU A 8 10.12 -9.29 -12.43
N ALA A 9 9.75 -8.02 -12.58
CA ALA A 9 8.40 -7.56 -12.30
C ALA A 9 7.37 -8.26 -13.19
N VAL A 10 7.66 -8.47 -14.48
CA VAL A 10 6.80 -9.22 -15.41
C VAL A 10 6.72 -10.70 -15.02
N LEU A 11 7.82 -11.32 -14.62
CA LEU A 11 7.81 -12.72 -14.19
C LEU A 11 6.99 -12.93 -12.91
N VAL A 12 7.03 -11.98 -11.99
CA VAL A 12 6.38 -12.09 -10.68
C VAL A 12 4.92 -11.68 -10.72
N TYR A 13 4.60 -10.61 -11.44
CA TYR A 13 3.27 -9.98 -11.43
C TYR A 13 2.53 -10.10 -12.75
N GLY A 14 3.14 -10.65 -13.80
CA GLY A 14 2.54 -10.73 -15.14
C GLY A 14 1.26 -11.57 -15.18
N ASP A 15 1.13 -12.58 -14.32
CA ASP A 15 -0.11 -13.34 -14.18
C ASP A 15 -1.24 -12.47 -13.62
N HIS A 16 -0.95 -11.67 -12.58
CA HIS A 16 -1.89 -10.71 -12.00
C HIS A 16 -2.32 -9.63 -13.00
N VAL A 17 -1.41 -9.14 -13.83
CA VAL A 17 -1.75 -8.18 -14.89
C VAL A 17 -2.76 -8.77 -15.88
N ARG A 18 -2.69 -10.07 -16.15
CA ARG A 18 -3.57 -10.75 -17.12
C ARG A 18 -4.91 -11.15 -16.54
N HIS A 19 -4.92 -11.61 -15.28
CA HIS A 19 -6.09 -12.25 -14.68
C HIS A 19 -6.70 -11.44 -13.52
N GLY A 20 -6.02 -10.39 -13.06
CA GLY A 20 -6.51 -9.48 -12.04
C GLY A 20 -7.60 -8.56 -12.57
N GLY A 21 -8.37 -7.99 -11.64
CA GLY A 21 -9.44 -7.06 -11.97
C GLY A 21 -9.78 -6.15 -10.80
N TRP A 22 -10.98 -5.58 -10.80
CA TRP A 22 -11.38 -4.61 -9.80
C TRP A 22 -11.50 -5.26 -8.41
N VAL A 23 -10.72 -4.77 -7.45
CA VAL A 23 -10.71 -5.23 -6.05
C VAL A 23 -10.76 -4.04 -5.11
N GLY A 24 -11.63 -4.10 -4.11
CA GLY A 24 -11.80 -3.04 -3.10
C GLY A 24 -12.14 -1.68 -3.72
N ASP A 25 -11.42 -0.63 -3.29
CA ASP A 25 -11.64 0.76 -3.69
C ASP A 25 -11.44 1.05 -5.20
N ALA A 26 -10.95 0.06 -5.95
CA ALA A 26 -10.86 0.14 -7.41
C ALA A 26 -12.27 0.30 -8.02
N TRP A 27 -13.26 -0.45 -7.51
CA TRP A 27 -14.67 -0.32 -7.91
C TRP A 27 -15.18 1.10 -7.70
N LEU A 28 -14.93 1.66 -6.50
CA LEU A 28 -15.36 3.00 -6.13
C LEU A 28 -14.73 4.08 -7.02
N THR A 29 -13.42 3.98 -7.27
CA THR A 29 -12.71 4.93 -8.14
C THR A 29 -13.30 4.91 -9.56
N ARG A 30 -13.64 3.74 -10.09
CA ARG A 30 -14.23 3.61 -11.42
C ARG A 30 -15.66 4.13 -11.46
N ALA A 31 -16.48 3.82 -10.46
CA ALA A 31 -17.87 4.29 -10.38
C ALA A 31 -17.94 5.82 -10.31
N TRP A 32 -17.08 6.46 -9.51
CA TRP A 32 -16.99 7.91 -9.46
C TRP A 32 -16.66 8.54 -10.81
N TYR A 33 -15.78 7.91 -11.58
CA TYR A 33 -15.44 8.44 -12.90
C TYR A 33 -16.55 8.22 -13.95
N VAL A 34 -17.19 7.05 -13.97
CA VAL A 34 -18.15 6.68 -15.03
C VAL A 34 -19.56 7.24 -14.80
N LEU A 35 -20.03 7.23 -13.56
CA LEU A 35 -21.44 7.45 -13.26
C LEU A 35 -21.77 8.89 -12.87
N TYR A 36 -20.77 9.68 -12.50
CA TYR A 36 -20.99 11.07 -12.17
C TYR A 36 -20.87 11.93 -13.44
N PRO A 37 -21.90 12.72 -13.77
CA PRO A 37 -21.92 13.50 -15.00
C PRO A 37 -20.88 14.62 -14.93
N HIS A 38 -19.97 14.64 -15.90
CA HIS A 38 -18.97 15.69 -16.05
C HIS A 38 -18.81 16.07 -17.52
N ASP A 39 -19.02 17.35 -17.81
CA ASP A 39 -18.90 17.87 -19.19
C ASP A 39 -17.44 18.07 -19.63
N SER A 40 -16.47 17.94 -18.70
CA SER A 40 -15.05 18.20 -18.96
C SER A 40 -14.13 17.49 -17.98
N PHE A 41 -12.88 17.26 -18.40
CA PHE A 41 -11.78 16.75 -17.56
C PHE A 41 -11.64 17.52 -16.24
N THR A 42 -11.68 18.86 -16.29
CA THR A 42 -11.56 19.71 -15.10
C THR A 42 -12.75 19.58 -14.16
N GLY A 43 -13.96 19.35 -14.71
CA GLY A 43 -15.15 19.04 -13.92
C GLY A 43 -15.00 17.74 -13.15
N THR A 44 -14.50 16.68 -13.81
CA THR A 44 -14.21 15.39 -13.17
C THR A 44 -13.13 15.52 -12.09
N VAL A 45 -12.06 16.28 -12.34
CA VAL A 45 -11.03 16.56 -11.32
C VAL A 45 -11.64 17.31 -10.12
N GLY A 46 -12.50 18.30 -10.38
CA GLY A 46 -13.23 19.02 -9.33
C GLY A 46 -14.07 18.09 -8.47
N HIS A 47 -14.81 17.17 -9.08
CA HIS A 47 -15.58 16.16 -8.33
C HIS A 47 -14.70 15.27 -7.46
N PHE A 48 -13.55 14.81 -7.97
CA PHE A 48 -12.59 14.07 -7.15
C PHE A 48 -12.06 14.92 -5.99
N LEU A 49 -11.87 16.22 -6.17
CA LEU A 49 -11.44 17.13 -5.10
C LEU A 49 -12.52 17.40 -4.05
N ASP A 50 -13.80 17.27 -4.40
CA ASP A 50 -14.93 17.38 -3.47
C ASP A 50 -15.02 16.17 -2.53
N LEU A 51 -14.42 15.04 -2.93
CA LEU A 51 -14.31 13.87 -2.06
C LEU A 51 -13.33 14.18 -0.92
N LYS A 52 -13.80 14.05 0.31
CA LYS A 52 -13.02 14.37 1.52
C LYS A 52 -11.69 13.61 1.60
N SER A 53 -11.62 12.38 1.07
CA SER A 53 -10.39 11.57 1.01
C SER A 53 -9.36 12.03 -0.03
N MET A 54 -9.76 12.86 -1.01
CA MET A 54 -8.94 13.29 -2.15
C MET A 54 -8.72 14.81 -2.20
N SER A 55 -9.57 15.61 -1.56
CA SER A 55 -9.39 17.06 -1.37
C SER A 55 -7.96 17.47 -0.96
N PRO A 56 -7.28 16.79 0.00
CA PRO A 56 -5.87 17.07 0.31
C PRO A 56 -4.88 16.85 -0.84
N ARG A 57 -5.24 16.03 -1.83
CA ARG A 57 -4.31 15.40 -2.78
C ARG A 57 -4.67 15.77 -4.22
N PRO A 58 -4.53 17.04 -4.63
CA PRO A 58 -4.95 17.49 -5.96
C PRO A 58 -4.18 16.81 -7.09
N ALA A 59 -2.91 16.48 -6.90
CA ALA A 59 -2.17 15.72 -7.90
C ALA A 59 -2.70 14.29 -8.04
N ASN A 60 -3.23 13.69 -6.97
CA ASN A 60 -3.88 12.38 -7.02
C ASN A 60 -5.22 12.42 -7.75
N ALA A 61 -6.03 13.46 -7.54
CA ALA A 61 -7.27 13.66 -8.28
C ALA A 61 -6.99 13.72 -9.79
N VAL A 62 -6.07 14.59 -10.21
CA VAL A 62 -5.63 14.69 -11.63
C VAL A 62 -5.11 13.35 -12.15
N TYR A 63 -4.24 12.69 -11.37
CA TYR A 63 -3.68 11.39 -11.75
C TYR A 63 -4.75 10.32 -11.98
N ARG A 64 -5.75 10.21 -11.10
CA ARG A 64 -6.83 9.23 -11.23
C ARG A 64 -7.74 9.49 -12.41
N VAL A 65 -8.05 10.76 -12.69
CA VAL A 65 -8.83 11.13 -13.87
C VAL A 65 -8.05 10.77 -15.13
N LEU A 66 -6.76 11.13 -15.22
CA LEU A 66 -5.91 10.77 -16.36
C LEU A 66 -5.82 9.26 -16.60
N LEU A 67 -5.69 8.45 -15.54
CA LEU A 67 -5.69 7.00 -15.69
C LEU A 67 -7.02 6.47 -16.22
N ASN A 68 -8.15 7.00 -15.75
CA ASN A 68 -9.45 6.62 -16.29
C ASN A 68 -9.65 7.09 -17.74
N GLU A 69 -9.16 8.27 -18.12
CA GLU A 69 -9.22 8.75 -19.51
C GLU A 69 -8.38 7.86 -20.45
N TRP A 70 -7.15 7.55 -20.05
CA TRP A 70 -6.19 6.87 -20.93
C TRP A 70 -6.32 5.36 -20.94
N LEU A 71 -6.61 4.76 -19.78
CA LEU A 71 -6.67 3.30 -19.62
C LEU A 71 -8.12 2.79 -19.54
N SER A 72 -9.09 3.70 -19.43
CA SER A 72 -10.51 3.37 -19.32
C SER A 72 -10.75 2.32 -18.22
N GLY A 73 -11.63 1.35 -18.50
CA GLY A 73 -11.96 0.26 -17.61
C GLY A 73 -11.05 -0.98 -17.73
N ASP A 74 -9.95 -0.92 -18.49
CA ASP A 74 -9.06 -2.07 -18.68
C ASP A 74 -8.10 -2.24 -17.49
N MET A 75 -8.46 -3.10 -16.56
CA MET A 75 -7.66 -3.36 -15.37
C MET A 75 -6.27 -3.92 -15.67
N GLY A 76 -6.08 -4.66 -16.75
CA GLY A 76 -4.76 -5.13 -17.14
C GLY A 76 -3.83 -3.97 -17.49
N ALA A 77 -4.36 -2.95 -18.18
CA ALA A 77 -3.62 -1.73 -18.45
C ALA A 77 -3.29 -0.94 -17.16
N TRP A 78 -4.21 -0.88 -16.19
CA TRP A 78 -3.95 -0.26 -14.88
C TRP A 78 -2.82 -0.97 -14.12
N TYR A 79 -2.82 -2.31 -14.10
CA TYR A 79 -1.75 -3.09 -13.47
C TYR A 79 -0.42 -2.98 -14.21
N ALA A 80 -0.44 -2.93 -15.55
CA ALA A 80 0.76 -2.66 -16.33
C ALA A 80 1.35 -1.28 -15.99
N TRP A 81 0.51 -0.25 -15.85
CA TRP A 81 0.95 1.07 -15.39
C TRP A 81 1.53 1.03 -13.97
N GLN A 82 0.89 0.29 -13.06
CA GLN A 82 1.41 0.08 -11.70
C GLN A 82 2.79 -0.59 -11.69
N LEU A 83 3.02 -1.58 -12.56
CA LEU A 83 4.34 -2.18 -12.74
C LEU A 83 5.36 -1.18 -13.27
N ILE A 84 4.97 -0.35 -14.24
CA ILE A 84 5.86 0.68 -14.81
C ILE A 84 6.28 1.67 -13.72
N THR A 85 5.35 2.17 -12.90
CA THR A 85 5.69 3.11 -11.82
C THR A 85 6.50 2.45 -10.71
N GLY A 86 6.23 1.19 -10.37
CA GLY A 86 7.04 0.42 -9.41
C GLY A 86 8.46 0.12 -9.91
N VAL A 87 8.63 -0.22 -11.19
CA VAL A 87 9.96 -0.33 -11.81
C VAL A 87 10.66 1.03 -11.83
N GLY A 88 9.92 2.10 -12.14
CA GLY A 88 10.41 3.49 -12.08
C GLY A 88 10.97 3.84 -10.69
N MET A 89 10.25 3.45 -9.63
CA MET A 89 10.68 3.59 -8.24
C MET A 89 12.00 2.87 -7.99
N CYS A 90 12.12 1.61 -8.41
CA CYS A 90 13.32 0.81 -8.24
C CYS A 90 14.51 1.41 -9.00
N VAL A 91 14.31 1.87 -10.24
CA VAL A 91 15.34 2.54 -11.05
C VAL A 91 15.77 3.85 -10.40
N ALA A 92 14.83 4.68 -9.94
CA ALA A 92 15.13 5.93 -9.24
C ALA A 92 15.95 5.67 -7.97
N LEU A 93 15.60 4.64 -7.20
CA LEU A 93 16.34 4.22 -6.02
C LEU A 93 17.77 3.80 -6.38
N TYR A 94 17.93 2.96 -7.41
CA TYR A 94 19.24 2.55 -7.90
C TYR A 94 20.09 3.77 -8.29
N VAL A 95 19.55 4.69 -9.09
CA VAL A 95 20.28 5.89 -9.51
C VAL A 95 20.66 6.77 -8.32
N LEU A 96 19.77 6.93 -7.34
CA LEU A 96 20.06 7.65 -6.10
C LEU A 96 21.18 6.98 -5.31
N LEU A 97 21.15 5.66 -5.11
CA LEU A 97 22.20 4.92 -4.42
C LEU A 97 23.55 5.06 -5.15
N ARG A 98 23.55 5.04 -6.49
CA ARG A 98 24.75 5.28 -7.30
C ARG A 98 25.28 6.70 -7.14
N GLU A 99 24.40 7.71 -7.13
CA GLU A 99 24.77 9.10 -6.82
C GLU A 99 25.38 9.22 -5.42
N LEU A 100 24.87 8.41 -4.49
CA LEU A 100 25.37 8.28 -3.11
C LEU A 100 26.69 7.49 -3.00
N GLY A 101 27.23 6.96 -4.10
CA GLY A 101 28.52 6.27 -4.12
C GLY A 101 28.43 4.78 -3.76
N VAL A 102 27.23 4.24 -3.55
CA VAL A 102 27.02 2.80 -3.35
C VAL A 102 27.44 2.07 -4.61
N ARG A 103 28.21 0.97 -4.48
CA ARG A 103 28.75 0.22 -5.63
C ARG A 103 27.61 -0.33 -6.52
N PHE A 104 27.92 -0.56 -7.80
CA PHE A 104 26.94 -0.98 -8.80
C PHE A 104 26.12 -2.18 -8.36
N TRP A 105 26.79 -3.26 -7.96
CA TRP A 105 26.14 -4.52 -7.59
C TRP A 105 25.31 -4.40 -6.31
N ASP A 106 25.79 -3.63 -5.33
CA ASP A 106 25.05 -3.41 -4.07
C ASP A 106 23.78 -2.60 -4.32
N ALA A 107 23.88 -1.52 -5.10
CA ALA A 107 22.72 -0.71 -5.49
C ALA A 107 21.72 -1.51 -6.33
N ALA A 108 22.21 -2.31 -7.29
CA ALA A 108 21.36 -3.13 -8.14
C ALA A 108 20.62 -4.21 -7.33
N ALA A 109 21.32 -4.91 -6.42
CA ALA A 109 20.72 -5.95 -5.58
C ALA A 109 19.64 -5.38 -4.66
N VAL A 110 19.90 -4.26 -3.99
CA VAL A 110 18.91 -3.56 -3.15
C VAL A 110 17.67 -3.17 -3.97
N SER A 111 17.85 -2.57 -5.13
CA SER A 111 16.71 -2.14 -5.94
C SER A 111 15.94 -3.30 -6.58
N VAL A 112 16.58 -4.43 -6.87
CA VAL A 112 15.92 -5.64 -7.38
C VAL A 112 15.17 -6.36 -6.25
N LEU A 113 15.74 -6.46 -5.05
CA LEU A 113 15.08 -7.05 -3.89
C LEU A 113 13.80 -6.29 -3.52
N LEU A 114 13.75 -4.98 -3.73
CA LEU A 114 12.54 -4.19 -3.51
C LEU A 114 11.37 -4.60 -4.41
N VAL A 115 11.64 -5.09 -5.63
CA VAL A 115 10.60 -5.59 -6.54
C VAL A 115 9.88 -6.80 -5.96
N VAL A 116 10.61 -7.64 -5.21
CA VAL A 116 10.11 -8.91 -4.67
C VAL A 116 9.96 -8.86 -3.15
N PHE A 117 9.84 -7.66 -2.56
CA PHE A 117 9.68 -7.52 -1.12
C PHE A 117 8.22 -7.82 -0.72
N PRO A 118 7.94 -8.91 0.02
CA PRO A 118 6.58 -9.42 0.18
C PRO A 118 5.73 -8.55 1.09
N ALA A 119 6.32 -7.86 2.06
CA ALA A 119 5.55 -7.05 3.01
C ALA A 119 5.00 -5.75 2.43
N SER A 120 5.22 -5.46 1.15
CA SER A 120 4.58 -4.34 0.44
C SER A 120 4.02 -4.81 -0.90
N ALA A 121 3.47 -6.01 -0.95
CA ALA A 121 2.94 -6.62 -2.16
C ALA A 121 1.72 -5.87 -2.71
N SER A 122 0.89 -5.25 -1.86
CA SER A 122 -0.23 -4.43 -2.36
C SER A 122 0.21 -3.26 -3.23
N LEU A 123 1.45 -2.77 -3.10
CA LEU A 123 2.01 -1.76 -4.01
C LEU A 123 2.05 -2.20 -5.48
N TRP A 124 1.98 -3.51 -5.72
CA TRP A 124 2.03 -4.13 -7.03
C TRP A 124 0.68 -4.74 -7.42
N LEU A 125 -0.08 -5.24 -6.43
CA LEU A 125 -1.28 -6.03 -6.65
C LEU A 125 -2.59 -5.22 -6.52
N TRP A 126 -2.57 -4.07 -5.85
CA TRP A 126 -3.77 -3.27 -5.58
C TRP A 126 -3.74 -1.94 -6.34
N SER A 127 -4.52 -1.83 -7.42
CA SER A 127 -4.48 -0.65 -8.31
C SER A 127 -4.77 0.70 -7.62
N PRO A 128 -5.62 0.80 -6.58
CA PRO A 128 -5.85 2.06 -5.89
C PRO A 128 -4.59 2.65 -5.27
N VAL A 129 -3.56 1.85 -4.97
CA VAL A 129 -2.30 2.34 -4.38
C VAL A 129 -1.19 2.59 -5.41
N ALA A 130 -1.45 2.44 -6.72
CA ALA A 130 -0.44 2.68 -7.77
C ALA A 130 0.21 4.08 -7.70
N HIS A 131 -0.53 5.08 -7.20
CA HIS A 131 -0.03 6.43 -6.97
C HIS A 131 1.10 6.50 -5.93
N ALA A 132 1.23 5.53 -5.01
CA ALA A 132 2.29 5.47 -4.02
C ALA A 132 3.67 5.23 -4.64
N SER A 133 3.79 4.25 -5.54
CA SER A 133 5.04 3.98 -6.27
C SER A 133 5.49 5.19 -7.09
N LEU A 134 4.54 5.89 -7.72
CA LEU A 134 4.81 7.14 -8.43
C LEU A 134 5.25 8.27 -7.47
N ALA A 135 4.58 8.44 -6.32
CA ALA A 135 4.96 9.43 -5.32
C ALA A 135 6.37 9.16 -4.78
N ILE A 136 6.71 7.92 -4.47
CA ILE A 136 8.06 7.52 -4.04
C ILE A 136 9.08 7.79 -5.15
N THR A 137 8.75 7.47 -6.41
CA THR A 137 9.61 7.75 -7.57
C THR A 137 9.93 9.25 -7.66
N LEU A 138 8.91 10.11 -7.58
CA LEU A 138 9.07 11.56 -7.59
C LEU A 138 9.95 12.04 -6.43
N GLY A 139 9.76 11.49 -5.23
CA GLY A 139 10.60 11.76 -4.07
C GLY A 139 12.07 11.40 -4.30
N LEU A 140 12.34 10.20 -4.81
CA LEU A 140 13.70 9.74 -5.12
C LEU A 140 14.37 10.59 -6.21
N VAL A 141 13.62 10.97 -7.25
CA VAL A 141 14.08 11.91 -8.28
C VAL A 141 14.35 13.30 -7.67
N GLY A 142 13.50 13.77 -6.77
CA GLY A 142 13.69 15.01 -6.02
C GLY A 142 15.01 15.03 -5.27
N PHE A 143 15.35 13.95 -4.56
CA PHE A 143 16.64 13.78 -3.90
C PHE A 143 17.81 13.80 -4.89
N LEU A 144 17.70 13.07 -6.00
CA LEU A 144 18.74 13.03 -7.04
C LEU A 144 19.00 14.44 -7.64
N LEU A 145 17.96 15.20 -7.91
CA LEU A 145 18.04 16.56 -8.44
C LEU A 145 18.66 17.52 -7.42
N ALA A 146 18.28 17.43 -6.14
CA ALA A 146 18.92 18.21 -5.05
C ALA A 146 20.43 17.91 -4.99
N MET A 147 20.78 16.63 -5.06
CA MET A 147 22.16 16.17 -5.02
C MET A 147 23.02 16.71 -6.16
N ARG A 148 22.48 16.67 -7.38
CA ARG A 148 23.13 17.26 -8.57
C ARG A 148 23.16 18.79 -8.49
N GLY A 149 22.14 19.41 -7.89
CA GLY A 149 22.07 20.85 -7.66
C GLY A 149 23.23 21.39 -6.82
N PHE A 150 23.70 20.63 -5.83
CA PHE A 150 24.86 21.02 -5.02
C PHE A 150 26.19 21.06 -5.80
N ARG A 151 26.32 20.26 -6.85
CA ARG A 151 27.50 20.22 -7.74
C ARG A 151 27.43 21.25 -8.86
N ALA A 152 26.24 21.74 -9.17
CA ALA A 152 26.03 22.76 -10.19
C ALA A 152 26.27 24.17 -9.63
N ASN A 153 26.48 25.12 -10.55
CA ASN A 153 26.63 26.54 -10.25
C ASN A 153 25.61 27.39 -11.03
N GLY A 154 25.40 28.64 -10.60
CA GLY A 154 24.64 29.65 -11.34
C GLY A 154 23.17 29.28 -11.61
N ARG A 155 22.70 29.51 -12.85
CA ARG A 155 21.31 29.25 -13.28
C ARG A 155 20.94 27.76 -13.20
N ARG A 156 21.87 26.87 -13.54
CA ARG A 156 21.65 25.41 -13.52
C ARG A 156 21.38 24.89 -12.10
N ALA A 157 22.12 25.39 -11.11
CA ALA A 157 21.89 25.02 -9.70
C ALA A 157 20.48 25.43 -9.23
N ARG A 158 20.03 26.64 -9.61
CA ARG A 158 18.68 27.14 -9.30
C ARG A 158 17.59 26.31 -9.98
N ALA A 159 17.77 25.96 -11.26
CA ALA A 159 16.82 25.11 -11.98
C ALA A 159 16.70 23.71 -11.34
N LEU A 160 17.82 23.08 -10.98
CA LEU A 160 17.82 21.76 -10.31
C LEU A 160 17.18 21.82 -8.91
N HIS A 161 17.40 22.91 -8.18
CA HIS A 161 16.74 23.16 -6.90
C HIS A 161 15.22 23.28 -7.06
N ALA A 162 14.77 24.12 -8.00
CA ALA A 162 13.35 24.29 -8.28
C ALA A 162 12.69 22.97 -8.72
N ALA A 163 13.34 22.23 -9.61
CA ALA A 163 12.85 20.94 -10.08
C ALA A 163 12.80 19.87 -8.96
N SER A 164 13.80 19.85 -8.08
CA SER A 164 13.81 18.99 -6.89
C SER A 164 12.64 19.30 -5.96
N LEU A 165 12.40 20.59 -5.68
CA LEU A 165 11.31 21.02 -4.83
C LEU A 165 9.94 20.72 -5.44
N LEU A 166 9.79 20.94 -6.75
CA LEU A 166 8.58 20.57 -7.49
C LEU A 166 8.31 19.06 -7.41
N ALA A 167 9.35 18.22 -7.54
CA ALA A 167 9.20 16.78 -7.42
C ALA A 167 8.76 16.34 -6.01
N PHE A 168 9.31 16.95 -4.95
CA PHE A 168 8.83 16.70 -3.58
C PHE A 168 7.40 17.17 -3.37
N LEU A 169 7.04 18.35 -3.89
CA LEU A 169 5.70 18.90 -3.79
C LEU A 169 4.68 17.99 -4.49
N LEU A 170 4.94 17.60 -5.74
CA LEU A 170 4.09 16.68 -6.49
C LEU A 170 4.01 15.31 -5.82
N SER A 171 5.10 14.82 -5.23
CA SER A 171 5.07 13.59 -4.43
C SER A 171 4.09 13.70 -3.27
N VAL A 172 4.15 14.75 -2.44
CA VAL A 172 3.25 14.92 -1.29
C VAL A 172 1.79 15.12 -1.72
N LEU A 173 1.56 15.94 -2.76
CA LEU A 173 0.21 16.19 -3.30
C LEU A 173 -0.39 14.97 -4.00
N LEU A 174 0.44 14.00 -4.39
CA LEU A 174 0.00 12.71 -4.91
C LEU A 174 -0.26 11.74 -3.75
N TYR A 175 0.71 11.60 -2.85
CA TYR A 175 0.58 10.83 -1.61
C TYR A 175 1.61 11.27 -0.55
N GLU A 176 1.14 11.60 0.65
CA GLU A 176 1.96 12.16 1.73
C GLU A 176 2.90 11.17 2.43
N ILE A 177 2.92 9.89 2.06
CA ILE A 177 3.68 8.84 2.75
C ILE A 177 5.19 9.11 2.80
N CYS A 178 5.74 9.88 1.84
CA CYS A 178 7.16 10.24 1.81
C CYS A 178 7.51 11.49 2.62
N LEU A 179 6.51 12.19 3.17
CA LEU A 179 6.71 13.47 3.84
C LEU A 179 7.76 13.41 4.98
N PRO A 180 7.75 12.42 5.90
CA PRO A 180 8.79 12.33 6.93
C PRO A 180 10.20 12.22 6.37
N LEU A 181 10.40 11.51 5.25
CA LEU A 181 11.70 11.42 4.58
C LEU A 181 12.15 12.78 4.03
N PHE A 182 11.23 13.56 3.46
CA PHE A 182 11.56 14.89 2.93
C PHE A 182 11.95 15.86 4.03
N LEU A 183 11.28 15.80 5.18
CA LEU A 183 11.66 16.58 6.36
C LEU A 183 13.01 16.15 6.93
N ALA A 184 13.38 14.88 6.79
CA ALA A 184 14.71 14.36 7.15
C ALA A 184 15.80 14.57 6.07
N SER A 185 15.48 15.23 4.96
CA SER A 185 16.41 15.43 3.82
C SER A 185 17.72 16.12 4.20
N PHE A 186 17.73 16.95 5.25
CA PHE A 186 18.95 17.56 5.79
C PHE A 186 20.04 16.53 6.08
N LEU A 187 19.68 15.36 6.61
CA LEU A 187 20.63 14.29 6.92
C LEU A 187 21.37 13.84 5.66
N LEU A 188 20.63 13.67 4.55
CA LEU A 188 21.21 13.31 3.26
C LEU A 188 22.08 14.43 2.69
N TYR A 189 21.63 15.68 2.79
CA TYR A 189 22.38 16.84 2.28
C TYR A 189 23.69 17.06 3.04
N ALA A 190 23.66 16.86 4.37
CA ALA A 190 24.83 17.02 5.24
C ALA A 190 25.93 15.99 4.97
N LEU A 191 25.61 14.86 4.33
CA LEU A 191 26.62 13.88 3.87
C LEU A 191 27.44 14.38 2.68
N ARG A 192 27.04 15.49 2.05
CA ARG A 192 27.51 15.84 0.70
C ARG A 192 28.03 17.25 0.55
N VAL A 193 27.53 18.18 1.35
CA VAL A 193 27.99 19.56 1.39
C VAL A 193 28.19 20.01 2.83
N PRO A 194 28.96 21.10 3.06
CA PRO A 194 29.09 21.67 4.40
C PRO A 194 27.73 21.95 5.05
N ARG A 195 27.62 21.69 6.36
CA ARG A 195 26.35 21.75 7.11
C ARG A 195 25.57 23.05 6.92
N ARG A 196 26.25 24.20 6.82
CA ARG A 196 25.60 25.50 6.56
C ARG A 196 24.84 25.53 5.23
N ARG A 197 25.42 24.98 4.16
CA ARG A 197 24.80 24.91 2.84
C ARG A 197 23.67 23.88 2.80
N ALA A 198 23.85 22.74 3.47
CA ALA A 198 22.80 21.74 3.66
C ALA A 198 21.58 22.32 4.40
N LEU A 199 21.83 23.04 5.50
CA LEU A 199 20.79 23.67 6.32
C LEU A 199 20.03 24.74 5.55
N ALA A 200 20.73 25.61 4.81
CA ALA A 200 20.09 26.64 4.00
C ALA A 200 19.17 26.03 2.92
N ARG A 201 19.60 24.95 2.26
CA ARG A 201 18.76 24.23 1.30
C ARG A 201 17.55 23.59 1.99
N TRP A 202 17.77 22.90 3.10
CA TRP A 202 16.72 22.25 3.86
C TRP A 202 15.67 23.24 4.37
N ALA A 203 16.10 24.41 4.86
CA ALA A 203 15.18 25.47 5.28
C ALA A 203 14.26 25.91 4.13
N ALA A 204 14.80 26.01 2.91
CA ALA A 204 13.99 26.33 1.71
C ALA A 204 13.00 25.19 1.36
N ASP A 205 13.42 23.93 1.47
CA ASP A 205 12.52 22.78 1.29
C ASP A 205 11.38 22.81 2.33
N CYS A 206 11.71 23.01 3.61
CA CYS A 206 10.74 23.09 4.70
C CYS A 206 9.76 24.27 4.55
N ALA A 207 10.21 25.42 4.07
CA ALA A 207 9.35 26.59 3.87
C ALA A 207 8.18 26.31 2.91
N VAL A 208 8.34 25.37 1.97
CA VAL A 208 7.30 24.97 1.02
C VAL A 208 6.59 23.69 1.44
N LEU A 209 7.33 22.70 1.95
CA LEU A 209 6.75 21.41 2.30
C LEU A 209 5.94 21.43 3.61
N LEU A 210 6.31 22.25 4.60
CA LEU A 210 5.58 22.30 5.88
C LEU A 210 4.14 22.84 5.74
N PRO A 211 3.86 23.94 5.01
CA PRO A 211 2.49 24.38 4.78
C PRO A 211 1.63 23.30 4.12
N VAL A 212 2.18 22.63 3.09
CA VAL A 212 1.49 21.56 2.36
C VAL A 212 1.28 20.35 3.26
N ALA A 213 2.28 19.96 4.05
CA ALA A 213 2.18 18.91 5.05
C ALA A 213 1.06 19.18 6.05
N ILE A 214 0.96 20.40 6.57
CA ILE A 214 -0.08 20.78 7.52
C ILE A 214 -1.45 20.70 6.85
N LEU A 215 -1.60 21.22 5.63
CA LEU A 215 -2.85 21.18 4.89
C LEU A 215 -3.30 19.73 4.63
N VAL A 216 -2.40 18.91 4.07
CA VAL A 216 -2.68 17.51 3.74
C VAL A 216 -3.03 16.73 4.99
N THR A 217 -2.15 16.76 6.00
CA THR A 217 -2.35 15.93 7.20
C THR A 217 -3.52 16.36 8.08
N ARG A 218 -4.00 17.61 7.99
CA ARG A 218 -5.23 18.05 8.67
C ARG A 218 -6.51 17.62 7.96
N SER A 219 -6.45 17.40 6.65
CA SER A 219 -7.61 17.04 5.83
C SER A 219 -7.69 15.53 5.53
N THR A 220 -6.61 14.77 5.75
CA THR A 220 -6.62 13.31 5.63
C THR A 220 -7.56 12.69 6.68
N GLU A 221 -8.62 12.03 6.22
CA GLU A 221 -9.63 11.34 7.06
C GLU A 221 -9.06 10.24 7.96
N ALA A 222 -7.86 9.75 7.65
CA ALA A 222 -7.18 8.70 8.40
C ALA A 222 -6.84 9.07 9.85
N ARG A 223 -6.97 10.35 10.26
CA ARG A 223 -6.74 10.76 11.64
C ARG A 223 -7.95 10.51 12.49
N ASP A 224 -7.94 9.37 13.16
CA ASP A 224 -9.01 8.95 14.07
C ASP A 224 -8.56 8.89 15.54
N GLN A 225 -7.26 9.09 15.79
CA GLN A 225 -6.67 8.90 17.11
C GLN A 225 -6.34 10.23 17.80
N GLY A 226 -6.73 10.35 19.06
CA GLY A 226 -6.20 11.37 19.96
C GLY A 226 -4.73 11.11 20.32
N LEU A 227 -4.12 11.95 21.18
CA LEU A 227 -2.72 11.78 21.57
C LEU A 227 -2.44 10.42 22.23
N GLY A 228 -3.30 10.00 23.16
CA GLY A 228 -3.17 8.70 23.84
C GLY A 228 -3.29 7.51 22.88
N GLY A 229 -4.27 7.56 21.97
CA GLY A 229 -4.44 6.55 20.91
C GLY A 229 -3.23 6.50 19.97
N SER A 230 -2.68 7.66 19.60
CA SER A 230 -1.47 7.75 18.77
C SER A 230 -0.25 7.13 19.46
N ILE A 231 -0.08 7.34 20.77
CA ILE A 231 1.02 6.72 21.53
C ILE A 231 0.85 5.21 21.62
N SER A 232 -0.38 4.71 21.87
CA SER A 232 -0.68 3.28 21.88
C SER A 232 -0.37 2.64 20.52
N HIS A 233 -0.87 3.25 19.44
CA HIS A 233 -0.65 2.76 18.09
C HIS A 233 0.83 2.82 17.67
N ALA A 234 1.59 3.83 18.10
CA ALA A 234 3.04 3.83 17.94
C ALA A 234 3.72 2.64 18.66
N GLY A 235 3.23 2.29 19.86
CA GLY A 235 3.68 1.10 20.58
C GLY A 235 3.39 -0.19 19.83
N GLU A 236 2.20 -0.33 19.23
CA GLU A 236 1.81 -1.45 18.39
C GLU A 236 2.70 -1.57 17.14
N ILE A 237 2.89 -0.45 16.42
CA ILE A 237 3.79 -0.37 15.26
C ILE A 237 5.19 -0.85 15.64
N VAL A 238 5.75 -0.35 16.75
CA VAL A 238 7.09 -0.74 17.23
C VAL A 238 7.13 -2.22 17.64
N GLY A 239 6.08 -2.72 18.29
CA GLY A 239 5.95 -4.12 18.71
C GLY A 239 5.89 -5.10 17.53
N ASP A 240 5.37 -4.64 16.39
CA ASP A 240 5.26 -5.43 15.16
C ASP A 240 6.56 -5.49 14.35
N LEU A 241 7.48 -4.52 14.48
CA LEU A 241 8.71 -4.49 13.68
C LEU A 241 9.59 -5.74 13.82
N PRO A 242 9.85 -6.28 15.04
CA PRO A 242 10.63 -7.51 15.18
C PRO A 242 9.94 -8.71 14.56
N ARG A 243 8.60 -8.78 14.65
CA ARG A 243 7.81 -9.87 14.07
C ARG A 243 7.85 -9.81 12.55
N LEU A 244 7.64 -8.62 11.98
CA LEU A 244 7.79 -8.39 10.55
C LEU A 244 9.17 -8.82 10.07
N ALA A 245 10.23 -8.42 10.78
CA ALA A 245 11.61 -8.78 10.44
C ALA A 245 11.91 -10.28 10.54
N LEU A 246 11.28 -11.01 11.48
CA LEU A 246 11.64 -12.41 11.77
C LEU A 246 10.70 -13.42 11.13
N GLN A 247 9.43 -13.08 10.90
CA GLN A 247 8.42 -13.97 10.29
C GLN A 247 8.38 -13.82 8.77
N ASN A 248 8.41 -12.59 8.25
CA ASN A 248 8.19 -12.34 6.82
C ASN A 248 9.50 -12.24 6.04
N LEU A 249 10.63 -12.00 6.72
CA LEU A 249 11.92 -11.77 6.05
C LEU A 249 12.93 -12.89 6.24
N LEU A 250 12.73 -13.79 7.21
CA LEU A 250 13.55 -14.98 7.43
C LEU A 250 12.65 -16.21 7.61
N PRO A 251 12.99 -17.39 7.07
CA PRO A 251 12.15 -18.59 7.12
C PRO A 251 12.19 -19.29 8.51
N PHE A 252 12.27 -18.55 9.61
CA PHE A 252 12.46 -19.07 10.98
C PHE A 252 11.28 -18.68 11.90
N GLY A 253 10.06 -19.06 11.50
CA GLY A 253 8.81 -18.58 12.11
C GLY A 253 8.63 -18.85 13.61
N SER A 254 9.33 -19.84 14.20
CA SER A 254 9.14 -20.26 15.60
C SER A 254 10.28 -19.88 16.56
N PHE A 255 11.42 -19.37 16.07
CA PHE A 255 12.62 -19.14 16.91
C PHE A 255 13.00 -17.66 17.02
N ILE A 256 12.03 -16.77 17.17
CA ILE A 256 12.19 -15.30 17.16
C ILE A 256 13.29 -14.83 18.14
N ILE A 257 13.26 -15.28 19.39
CA ILE A 257 14.23 -14.85 20.43
C ILE A 257 15.64 -15.33 20.09
N LEU A 258 15.79 -16.60 19.69
CA LEU A 258 17.08 -17.16 19.31
C LEU A 258 17.63 -16.48 18.05
N ALA A 259 16.79 -16.24 17.04
CA ALA A 259 17.16 -15.54 15.83
C ALA A 259 17.61 -14.10 16.12
N ALA A 260 16.90 -13.38 17.00
CA ALA A 260 17.29 -12.04 17.44
C ALA A 260 18.63 -12.05 18.19
N ALA A 261 18.85 -13.00 19.10
CA ALA A 261 20.10 -13.14 19.83
C ALA A 261 21.29 -13.46 18.90
N LEU A 262 21.10 -14.38 17.95
CA LEU A 262 22.11 -14.72 16.95
C LEU A 262 22.42 -13.52 16.03
N LEU A 263 21.39 -12.77 15.62
CA LEU A 263 21.54 -11.58 14.81
C LEU A 263 22.33 -10.48 15.56
N ALA A 264 22.02 -10.27 16.85
CA ALA A 264 22.75 -9.34 17.70
C ALA A 264 24.22 -9.75 17.87
N ALA A 265 24.47 -11.02 18.20
CA ALA A 265 25.82 -11.56 18.34
C ALA A 265 26.63 -11.41 17.03
N PHE A 266 26.00 -11.71 15.91
CA PHE A 266 26.56 -11.53 14.58
C PHE A 266 26.94 -10.06 14.29
N TYR A 267 26.02 -9.13 14.56
CA TYR A 267 26.23 -7.70 14.33
C TYR A 267 27.37 -7.15 15.21
N LEU A 268 27.45 -7.59 16.46
CA LEU A 268 28.54 -7.26 17.39
C LEU A 268 29.88 -7.83 16.93
N ALA A 269 29.91 -9.07 16.43
CA ALA A 269 31.12 -9.68 15.86
C ALA A 269 31.61 -8.90 14.63
N ALA A 270 30.71 -8.51 13.73
CA ALA A 270 31.04 -7.65 12.59
C ALA A 270 31.63 -6.30 13.05
N ALA A 271 31.08 -5.72 14.12
CA ALA A 271 31.56 -4.44 14.65
C ALA A 271 32.95 -4.56 15.27
N ALA A 272 33.20 -5.65 16.01
CA ALA A 272 34.51 -5.95 16.59
C ALA A 272 35.57 -6.14 15.49
N VAL A 273 35.25 -6.86 14.41
CA VAL A 273 36.13 -7.03 13.25
C VAL A 273 36.40 -5.69 12.59
N ALA A 274 35.37 -4.90 12.31
CA ALA A 274 35.50 -3.59 11.66
C ALA A 274 36.36 -2.59 12.45
N ARG A 275 36.32 -2.65 13.78
CA ARG A 275 37.14 -1.83 14.69
C ARG A 275 38.59 -2.29 14.78
N ARG A 276 38.85 -3.60 14.65
CA ARG A 276 40.21 -4.16 14.67
C ARG A 276 40.95 -4.03 13.34
N CYS A 277 40.23 -3.81 12.23
CA CYS A 277 40.82 -3.55 10.93
C CYS A 277 41.60 -2.23 10.91
N PRO A 278 42.87 -2.22 10.45
CA PRO A 278 43.64 -0.99 10.27
C PRO A 278 42.93 0.05 9.39
N PRO A 279 43.21 1.36 9.57
CA PRO A 279 42.81 2.38 8.62
C PRO A 279 43.27 2.00 7.20
N GLY A 280 42.37 2.06 6.23
CA GLY A 280 42.67 1.67 4.85
C GLY A 280 42.36 0.21 4.49
N ASP A 281 42.14 -0.69 5.46
CA ASP A 281 41.77 -2.08 5.17
C ASP A 281 40.43 -2.16 4.41
N PRO A 282 40.40 -2.74 3.18
CA PRO A 282 39.18 -2.90 2.39
C PRO A 282 38.06 -3.62 3.14
N LEU A 283 38.39 -4.57 4.02
CA LEU A 283 37.43 -5.30 4.83
C LEU A 283 36.72 -4.37 5.82
N GLY A 284 37.51 -3.62 6.59
CA GLY A 284 36.99 -2.67 7.57
C GLY A 284 36.15 -1.57 6.91
N GLN A 285 36.57 -1.07 5.74
CA GLN A 285 35.79 -0.09 4.97
C GLN A 285 34.45 -0.67 4.51
N ARG A 286 34.45 -1.91 4.01
CA ARG A 286 33.23 -2.60 3.55
C ARG A 286 32.24 -2.84 4.70
N LEU A 287 32.71 -3.27 5.87
CA LEU A 287 31.85 -3.45 7.04
C LEU A 287 31.28 -2.10 7.54
N ARG A 288 32.10 -1.05 7.62
CA ARG A 288 31.63 0.31 7.97
C ARG A 288 30.55 0.82 7.01
N PHE A 289 30.69 0.54 5.72
CA PHE A 289 29.66 0.85 4.74
C PHE A 289 28.34 0.13 5.04
N PHE A 290 28.36 -1.17 5.33
CA PHE A 290 27.13 -1.92 5.65
C PHE A 290 26.52 -1.53 7.00
N PHE A 291 27.31 -1.10 7.97
CA PHE A 291 26.79 -0.46 9.18
C PHE A 291 26.05 0.84 8.84
N ALA A 292 26.63 1.70 8.00
CA ALA A 292 25.97 2.91 7.55
C ALA A 292 24.68 2.61 6.76
N LEU A 293 24.69 1.58 5.91
CA LEU A 293 23.51 1.14 5.16
C LEU A 293 22.41 0.60 6.08
N THR A 294 22.77 -0.17 7.11
CA THR A 294 21.83 -0.66 8.13
C THR A 294 21.22 0.51 8.91
N SER A 295 22.04 1.46 9.37
CA SER A 295 21.56 2.65 10.07
C SER A 295 20.66 3.53 9.19
N ALA A 296 21.00 3.69 7.91
CA ALA A 296 20.14 4.37 6.95
C ALA A 296 18.81 3.63 6.76
N GLY A 297 18.84 2.31 6.69
CA GLY A 297 17.64 1.47 6.60
C GLY A 297 16.73 1.62 7.82
N LEU A 298 17.28 1.56 9.04
CA LEU A 298 16.53 1.76 10.29
C LEU A 298 15.86 3.15 10.34
N LEU A 299 16.58 4.18 9.89
CA LEU A 299 16.02 5.53 9.80
C LEU A 299 14.87 5.60 8.79
N VAL A 300 15.01 4.99 7.61
CA VAL A 300 13.94 4.94 6.60
C VAL A 300 12.73 4.16 7.11
N VAL A 301 12.93 3.05 7.84
CA VAL A 301 11.85 2.30 8.50
C VAL A 301 11.10 3.20 9.49
N ALA A 302 11.82 3.85 10.42
CA ALA A 302 11.21 4.72 11.42
C ALA A 302 10.43 5.88 10.79
N LEU A 303 11.02 6.55 9.79
CA LEU A 303 10.38 7.66 9.08
C LEU A 303 9.19 7.18 8.23
N GLY A 304 9.29 6.00 7.62
CA GLY A 304 8.22 5.41 6.82
C GLY A 304 6.96 5.10 7.65
N TYR A 305 7.12 4.70 8.91
CA TYR A 305 5.97 4.45 9.79
C TYR A 305 5.46 5.68 10.55
N LEU A 306 6.28 6.73 10.69
CA LEU A 306 5.90 7.92 11.46
C LEU A 306 4.59 8.56 10.99
N ILE A 307 4.30 8.53 9.68
CA ILE A 307 3.09 9.10 9.09
C ILE A 307 1.81 8.36 9.52
N TYR A 308 1.92 7.08 9.90
CA TYR A 308 0.79 6.23 10.27
C TYR A 308 0.47 6.24 11.77
N VAL A 309 1.35 6.78 12.61
CA VAL A 309 1.15 6.88 14.06
C VAL A 309 -0.22 7.48 14.44
N PRO A 310 -0.65 8.65 13.90
CA PRO A 310 -1.98 9.21 14.20
C PRO A 310 -3.10 8.60 13.34
N GLY A 311 -2.80 7.54 12.59
CA GLY A 311 -3.69 6.89 11.63
C GLY A 311 -4.73 5.97 12.26
N LEU A 312 -5.49 5.27 11.41
CA LEU A 312 -6.40 4.19 11.79
C LEU A 312 -5.61 3.01 12.38
N LEU A 313 -6.22 2.26 13.31
CA LEU A 313 -5.55 1.16 14.04
C LEU A 313 -5.11 0.01 13.13
N TYR A 314 -5.71 -0.15 11.96
CA TYR A 314 -5.25 -1.14 10.98
C TYR A 314 -4.01 -0.67 10.18
N TYR A 315 -3.43 0.50 10.48
CA TYR A 315 -2.20 0.95 9.82
C TYR A 315 -0.95 0.53 10.59
N HIS A 316 -0.74 -0.77 10.71
CA HIS A 316 0.39 -1.35 11.41
C HIS A 316 1.22 -2.28 10.49
N PRO A 317 2.52 -2.52 10.79
CA PRO A 317 3.44 -3.19 9.86
C PRO A 317 3.03 -4.60 9.41
N LEU A 318 2.27 -5.32 10.24
CA LEU A 318 1.81 -6.68 9.98
C LEU A 318 0.41 -6.77 9.34
N SER A 319 -0.20 -5.64 9.00
CA SER A 319 -1.52 -5.65 8.35
C SER A 319 -1.46 -6.40 7.01
N PRO A 320 -2.32 -7.40 6.77
CA PRO A 320 -2.25 -8.23 5.57
C PRO A 320 -2.98 -7.59 4.37
N GLY A 321 -2.77 -8.15 3.18
CA GLY A 321 -3.45 -7.77 1.95
C GLY A 321 -3.31 -6.27 1.65
N ILE A 322 -4.42 -5.56 1.46
CA ILE A 322 -4.39 -4.12 1.15
C ILE A 322 -3.77 -3.28 2.27
N GLY A 323 -3.71 -3.80 3.49
CA GLY A 323 -3.17 -3.11 4.67
C GLY A 323 -1.65 -3.00 4.63
N ASP A 324 -0.97 -3.92 3.96
CA ASP A 324 0.50 -3.97 3.90
C ASP A 324 1.11 -2.75 3.17
N ARG A 325 0.27 -1.95 2.49
CA ARG A 325 0.64 -0.67 1.86
C ARG A 325 1.32 0.30 2.80
N VAL A 326 1.11 0.17 4.11
CA VAL A 326 1.83 0.99 5.11
C VAL A 326 3.34 0.78 5.04
N ASN A 327 3.78 -0.37 4.55
CA ASN A 327 5.18 -0.71 4.37
C ASN A 327 5.79 -0.10 3.10
N ALA A 328 5.07 0.71 2.33
CA ALA A 328 5.54 1.24 1.05
C ALA A 328 6.91 1.94 1.13
N VAL A 329 7.06 2.86 2.09
CA VAL A 329 8.32 3.58 2.31
C VAL A 329 9.27 2.75 3.17
N ALA A 330 8.75 2.15 4.25
CA ALA A 330 9.55 1.36 5.19
C ALA A 330 10.21 0.13 4.53
N GLY A 331 9.59 -0.44 3.49
CA GLY A 331 10.09 -1.56 2.72
C GLY A 331 11.46 -1.28 2.09
N ILE A 332 11.71 -0.04 1.63
CA ILE A 332 13.04 0.39 1.17
C ILE A 332 14.07 0.23 2.29
N GLY A 333 13.72 0.67 3.50
CA GLY A 333 14.59 0.56 4.67
C GLY A 333 14.82 -0.88 5.12
N TRP A 334 13.78 -1.72 5.08
CA TRP A 334 13.90 -3.16 5.36
C TRP A 334 14.84 -3.86 4.38
N VAL A 335 14.73 -3.58 3.08
CA VAL A 335 15.63 -4.13 2.08
C VAL A 335 17.07 -3.68 2.30
N PHE A 336 17.32 -2.43 2.72
CA PHE A 336 18.67 -1.96 3.09
C PHE A 336 19.25 -2.78 4.25
N ILE A 337 18.47 -2.96 5.32
CA ILE A 337 18.88 -3.71 6.51
C ILE A 337 19.23 -5.15 6.13
N LEU A 338 18.30 -5.85 5.47
CA LEU A 338 18.49 -7.27 5.11
C LEU A 338 19.69 -7.45 4.18
N TYR A 339 19.79 -6.65 3.13
CA TYR A 339 20.92 -6.72 2.21
C TYR A 339 22.25 -6.47 2.94
N ALA A 340 22.31 -5.45 3.80
CA ALA A 340 23.52 -5.14 4.57
C ALA A 340 23.91 -6.30 5.51
N LEU A 341 22.95 -6.93 6.18
CA LEU A 341 23.19 -8.09 7.05
C LEU A 341 23.77 -9.28 6.28
N LEU A 342 23.17 -9.63 5.12
CA LEU A 342 23.68 -10.69 4.25
C LEU A 342 25.10 -10.38 3.74
N ALA A 343 25.35 -9.12 3.39
CA ALA A 343 26.64 -8.70 2.88
C ALA A 343 27.73 -8.70 3.96
N MET A 344 27.38 -8.33 5.20
CA MET A 344 28.27 -8.48 6.36
C MET A 344 28.58 -9.95 6.62
N LEU A 345 27.59 -10.84 6.50
CA LEU A 345 27.76 -12.27 6.74
C LEU A 345 28.71 -12.89 5.72
N ALA A 346 28.46 -12.64 4.44
CA ALA A 346 29.35 -13.05 3.36
C ALA A 346 30.77 -12.51 3.53
N THR A 347 30.90 -11.26 4.01
CA THR A 347 32.19 -10.61 4.27
C THR A 347 32.96 -11.28 5.42
N LEU A 348 32.28 -11.60 6.52
CA LEU A 348 32.89 -12.29 7.65
C LEU A 348 33.26 -13.75 7.32
N ILE A 349 32.39 -14.47 6.61
CA ILE A 349 32.68 -15.84 6.16
C ILE A 349 33.89 -15.86 5.25
N ALA A 350 33.90 -15.00 4.21
CA ALA A 350 35.04 -14.91 3.28
C ALA A 350 36.35 -14.63 4.02
N ARG A 351 36.32 -13.78 5.05
CA ARG A 351 37.47 -13.49 5.90
C ARG A 351 37.90 -14.70 6.72
N ALA A 352 36.96 -15.40 7.36
CA ALA A 352 37.22 -16.56 8.19
C ALA A 352 37.87 -17.70 7.37
N VAL A 353 37.39 -17.93 6.15
CA VAL A 353 37.95 -18.93 5.22
C VAL A 353 39.14 -18.40 4.38
N ARG A 354 39.66 -17.22 4.71
CA ARG A 354 40.81 -16.56 4.04
C ARG A 354 40.66 -16.46 2.51
N ARG A 355 39.43 -16.24 2.03
CA ARG A 355 39.11 -16.08 0.60
C ARG A 355 39.25 -14.63 0.16
N PRO A 356 39.50 -14.39 -1.15
CA PRO A 356 39.63 -13.03 -1.67
C PRO A 356 38.30 -12.25 -1.57
N PRO A 357 38.32 -10.91 -1.55
CA PRO A 357 37.12 -10.07 -1.44
C PRO A 357 36.05 -10.31 -2.52
N LEU A 358 36.46 -10.82 -3.69
CA LEU A 358 35.55 -11.24 -4.75
C LEU A 358 34.57 -12.31 -4.26
N PHE A 359 35.04 -13.29 -3.47
CA PHE A 359 34.21 -14.35 -2.91
C PHE A 359 33.10 -13.78 -2.02
N ALA A 360 33.42 -12.77 -1.21
CA ALA A 360 32.43 -12.07 -0.40
C ALA A 360 31.36 -11.37 -1.25
N GLY A 361 31.75 -10.79 -2.39
CA GLY A 361 30.81 -10.22 -3.36
C GLY A 361 29.87 -11.26 -3.96
N LEU A 362 30.42 -12.38 -4.45
CA LEU A 362 29.64 -13.49 -5.02
C LEU A 362 28.71 -14.12 -3.99
N ALA A 363 29.19 -14.37 -2.77
CA ALA A 363 28.38 -14.89 -1.68
C ALA A 363 27.26 -13.92 -1.27
N THR A 364 27.52 -12.61 -1.25
CA THR A 364 26.47 -11.61 -1.02
C THR A 364 25.39 -11.68 -2.11
N ALA A 365 25.80 -11.75 -3.38
CA ALA A 365 24.87 -11.83 -4.51
C ALA A 365 24.04 -13.13 -4.47
N ALA A 366 24.68 -14.26 -4.17
CA ALA A 366 24.00 -15.55 -4.01
C ALA A 366 22.98 -15.51 -2.85
N LEU A 367 23.37 -15.03 -1.68
CA LEU A 367 22.46 -14.90 -0.53
C LEU A 367 21.29 -13.96 -0.82
N ALA A 368 21.54 -12.82 -1.47
CA ALA A 368 20.49 -11.90 -1.88
C ALA A 368 19.53 -12.54 -2.90
N ALA A 369 20.06 -13.28 -3.88
CA ALA A 369 19.24 -14.01 -4.84
C ALA A 369 18.39 -15.08 -4.14
N THR A 370 18.97 -15.87 -3.22
CA THR A 370 18.23 -16.85 -2.43
C THR A 370 17.11 -16.21 -1.62
N LEU A 371 17.38 -15.06 -0.97
CA LEU A 371 16.38 -14.31 -0.23
C LEU A 371 15.24 -13.85 -1.16
N GLY A 372 15.57 -13.24 -2.30
CA GLY A 372 14.57 -12.81 -3.28
C GLY A 372 13.74 -13.97 -3.84
N VAL A 373 14.35 -15.12 -4.11
CA VAL A 373 13.65 -16.35 -4.53
C VAL A 373 12.71 -16.85 -3.44
N SER A 374 13.13 -16.80 -2.17
CA SER A 374 12.28 -17.24 -1.05
C SER A 374 11.01 -16.39 -0.88
N TRP A 375 11.00 -15.16 -1.39
CA TRP A 375 9.84 -14.26 -1.36
C TRP A 375 8.86 -14.46 -2.51
N LEU A 376 9.23 -15.23 -3.55
CA LEU A 376 8.35 -15.45 -4.70
C LEU A 376 7.09 -16.23 -4.34
N ALA A 377 7.18 -17.20 -3.43
CA ALA A 377 6.03 -18.01 -3.03
C ALA A 377 4.95 -17.20 -2.28
N PRO A 378 5.28 -16.42 -1.23
CA PRO A 378 4.31 -15.52 -0.59
C PRO A 378 3.67 -14.52 -1.55
N ILE A 379 4.45 -13.90 -2.46
CA ILE A 379 3.91 -12.95 -3.44
C ILE A 379 2.94 -13.64 -4.41
N ALA A 380 3.29 -14.83 -4.89
CA ALA A 380 2.42 -15.59 -5.77
C ALA A 380 1.12 -16.01 -5.07
N GLU A 381 1.19 -16.35 -3.77
CA GLU A 381 0.01 -16.63 -2.96
C GLU A 381 -0.89 -15.40 -2.81
N GLU A 382 -0.32 -14.26 -2.47
CA GLU A 382 -1.08 -13.02 -2.34
C GLU A 382 -1.70 -12.59 -3.69
N SER A 383 -0.94 -12.72 -4.77
CA SER A 383 -1.41 -12.50 -6.14
C SER A 383 -2.62 -13.37 -6.48
N ARG A 384 -2.59 -14.67 -6.14
CA ARG A 384 -3.75 -15.56 -6.31
C ARG A 384 -4.92 -15.10 -5.46
N GLY A 385 -4.68 -14.57 -4.26
CA GLY A 385 -5.70 -13.96 -3.41
C GLY A 385 -6.43 -12.80 -4.08
N TYR A 386 -5.71 -11.86 -4.72
CA TYR A 386 -6.32 -10.75 -5.46
C TYR A 386 -7.11 -11.22 -6.70
N VAL A 387 -6.56 -12.16 -7.48
CA VAL A 387 -7.28 -12.74 -8.63
C VAL A 387 -8.55 -13.46 -8.16
N SER A 388 -8.46 -14.24 -7.09
CA SER A 388 -9.61 -14.91 -6.47
C SER A 388 -10.65 -13.90 -6.00
N ALA A 389 -10.23 -12.80 -5.35
CA ALA A 389 -11.15 -11.76 -4.90
C ALA A 389 -11.93 -11.13 -6.06
N TYR A 390 -11.24 -10.82 -7.16
CA TYR A 390 -11.87 -10.32 -8.38
C TYR A 390 -12.89 -11.30 -8.95
N LEU A 391 -12.51 -12.57 -9.16
CA LEU A 391 -13.40 -13.59 -9.72
C LEU A 391 -14.63 -13.85 -8.85
N GLN A 392 -14.47 -13.83 -7.52
CA GLN A 392 -15.58 -13.97 -6.58
C GLN A 392 -16.49 -12.74 -6.60
N GLY A 393 -15.93 -11.53 -6.72
CA GLY A 393 -16.69 -10.30 -6.88
C GLY A 393 -17.53 -10.30 -8.16
N GLU A 394 -16.95 -10.73 -9.28
CA GLU A 394 -17.67 -10.91 -10.56
C GLU A 394 -18.78 -11.95 -10.46
N ARG A 395 -18.54 -13.06 -9.75
CA ARG A 395 -19.58 -14.07 -9.50
C ARG A 395 -20.75 -13.45 -8.75
N VAL A 396 -20.50 -12.77 -7.63
CA VAL A 396 -21.54 -12.08 -6.84
C VAL A 396 -22.31 -11.09 -7.72
N ARG A 397 -21.61 -10.25 -8.49
CA ARG A 397 -22.23 -9.31 -9.43
C ARG A 397 -23.13 -10.01 -10.43
N SER A 398 -22.65 -11.09 -11.06
CA SER A 398 -23.41 -11.87 -12.04
C SER A 398 -24.65 -12.56 -11.47
N VAL A 399 -24.63 -12.93 -10.18
CA VAL A 399 -25.79 -13.52 -9.51
C VAL A 399 -26.83 -12.45 -9.23
N VAL A 400 -26.40 -11.29 -8.70
CA VAL A 400 -27.29 -10.17 -8.42
C VAL A 400 -27.96 -9.64 -9.69
N THR A 401 -27.21 -9.41 -10.76
CA THR A 401 -27.76 -8.87 -12.02
C THR A 401 -28.67 -9.85 -12.75
N ARG A 402 -28.46 -11.17 -12.59
CA ARG A 402 -29.39 -12.18 -13.10
C ARG A 402 -30.66 -12.29 -12.25
N ALA A 403 -30.55 -12.13 -10.94
CA ALA A 403 -31.67 -12.17 -10.03
C ALA A 403 -32.58 -10.94 -10.19
N ILE A 404 -31.98 -9.76 -10.45
CA ILE A 404 -32.67 -8.48 -10.54
C ILE A 404 -32.28 -7.79 -11.85
N PRO A 405 -32.75 -8.28 -13.02
CA PRO A 405 -32.35 -7.71 -14.31
C PRO A 405 -32.83 -6.27 -14.52
N ASP A 406 -33.94 -5.91 -13.88
CA ASP A 406 -34.58 -4.58 -13.97
C ASP A 406 -35.00 -4.12 -12.55
N PRO A 407 -34.07 -3.53 -11.77
CA PRO A 407 -34.39 -3.05 -10.43
C PRO A 407 -35.30 -1.82 -10.48
N THR A 408 -36.15 -1.63 -9.46
CA THR A 408 -36.89 -0.38 -9.26
C THR A 408 -35.95 0.81 -9.10
N ASP A 409 -36.42 2.03 -9.40
CA ASP A 409 -35.68 3.27 -9.12
C ASP A 409 -35.09 3.31 -7.69
N HIS A 410 -33.80 3.65 -7.62
CA HIS A 410 -33.02 3.75 -6.37
C HIS A 410 -33.09 2.50 -5.47
N PRO A 411 -32.76 1.31 -6.01
CA PRO A 411 -32.92 0.06 -5.28
C PRO A 411 -31.94 -0.03 -4.10
N ALA A 412 -32.33 -0.79 -3.08
CA ALA A 412 -31.46 -1.19 -1.98
C ALA A 412 -31.28 -2.71 -1.99
N ILE A 413 -30.12 -3.17 -2.46
CA ILE A 413 -29.82 -4.59 -2.67
C ILE A 413 -28.94 -5.09 -1.53
N TRP A 414 -29.46 -5.99 -0.70
CA TRP A 414 -28.73 -6.70 0.34
C TRP A 414 -28.31 -8.07 -0.14
N THR A 415 -27.02 -8.36 -0.05
CA THR A 415 -26.44 -9.64 -0.45
C THR A 415 -26.00 -10.49 0.74
N PHE A 416 -26.17 -11.79 0.60
CA PHE A 416 -25.97 -12.79 1.65
C PHE A 416 -25.17 -13.99 1.13
N GLY A 417 -24.49 -14.67 2.05
CA GLY A 417 -23.83 -15.96 1.81
C GLY A 417 -22.43 -15.87 1.20
N GLN A 418 -22.06 -14.75 0.55
CA GLN A 418 -20.72 -14.62 -0.01
C GLN A 418 -19.63 -14.48 1.06
N PRO A 419 -18.40 -14.95 0.79
CA PRO A 419 -17.24 -14.53 1.53
C PRO A 419 -16.98 -13.04 1.37
N VAL A 420 -16.47 -12.42 2.44
CA VAL A 420 -16.20 -10.97 2.52
C VAL A 420 -14.80 -10.65 2.01
N GLU A 421 -13.86 -11.58 2.22
CA GLU A 421 -12.46 -11.52 1.80
C GLU A 421 -12.08 -12.83 1.10
N ALA A 422 -11.13 -12.78 0.17
CA ALA A 422 -10.59 -13.99 -0.46
C ALA A 422 -9.42 -14.59 0.33
N SER A 423 -8.71 -13.74 1.07
CA SER A 423 -7.67 -14.05 2.04
C SER A 423 -7.59 -12.89 3.02
N PRO A 424 -6.95 -13.03 4.20
CA PRO A 424 -6.88 -11.96 5.19
C PRO A 424 -6.47 -10.61 4.57
N GLY A 425 -7.34 -9.60 4.70
CA GLY A 425 -7.07 -8.25 4.19
C GLY A 425 -7.17 -8.07 2.67
N ILE A 426 -7.62 -9.07 1.90
CA ILE A 426 -7.92 -8.93 0.47
C ILE A 426 -9.45 -8.97 0.27
N PRO A 427 -10.11 -7.80 0.20
CA PRO A 427 -11.56 -7.73 0.22
C PRO A 427 -12.17 -8.14 -1.12
N ILE A 428 -13.27 -8.90 -1.07
CA ILE A 428 -14.18 -9.06 -2.20
C ILE A 428 -15.14 -7.86 -2.19
N PHE A 429 -15.98 -7.82 -1.16
CA PHE A 429 -16.90 -6.72 -0.87
C PHE A 429 -16.96 -6.45 0.64
N ALA A 430 -15.80 -6.17 1.25
CA ALA A 430 -15.69 -5.94 2.70
C ALA A 430 -16.35 -4.65 3.21
N ASN A 431 -16.47 -3.65 2.32
CA ASN A 431 -17.09 -2.38 2.65
C ASN A 431 -18.28 -2.13 1.72
N TYR A 432 -19.32 -1.45 2.21
CA TYR A 432 -20.54 -1.25 1.42
C TYR A 432 -20.28 -0.43 0.14
N TRP A 433 -19.32 0.49 0.17
CA TRP A 433 -19.02 1.33 -1.00
C TRP A 433 -18.45 0.54 -2.18
N ASN A 434 -17.77 -0.58 -1.92
CA ASN A 434 -17.26 -1.45 -2.99
C ASN A 434 -18.42 -2.16 -3.70
N MET A 435 -19.35 -2.73 -2.92
CA MET A 435 -20.53 -3.42 -3.47
C MET A 435 -21.48 -2.44 -4.16
N THR A 436 -21.74 -1.29 -3.54
CA THR A 436 -22.54 -0.22 -4.13
C THR A 436 -21.93 0.24 -5.46
N ALA A 437 -20.64 0.54 -5.51
CA ALA A 437 -19.96 0.96 -6.73
C ALA A 437 -20.01 -0.11 -7.84
N ALA A 438 -19.79 -1.38 -7.48
CA ALA A 438 -19.85 -2.48 -8.43
C ALA A 438 -21.26 -2.66 -9.03
N MET A 439 -22.32 -2.56 -8.22
CA MET A 439 -23.69 -2.66 -8.72
C MET A 439 -24.11 -1.41 -9.50
N ALA A 440 -23.73 -0.22 -9.04
CA ALA A 440 -24.00 1.02 -9.76
C ALA A 440 -23.37 1.01 -11.16
N LEU A 441 -22.15 0.48 -11.30
CA LEU A 441 -21.52 0.25 -12.60
C LEU A 441 -22.25 -0.80 -13.44
N ALA A 442 -22.75 -1.88 -12.81
CA ALA A 442 -23.45 -2.95 -13.52
C ALA A 442 -24.81 -2.51 -14.08
N TYR A 443 -25.53 -1.66 -13.35
CA TYR A 443 -26.84 -1.13 -13.76
C TYR A 443 -26.74 0.22 -14.47
N HIS A 444 -25.54 0.82 -14.57
CA HIS A 444 -25.34 2.18 -15.07
C HIS A 444 -26.18 3.24 -14.33
N ASP A 445 -26.38 3.05 -13.03
CA ASP A 445 -27.23 3.89 -12.20
C ASP A 445 -26.55 4.21 -10.85
N HIS A 446 -26.26 5.49 -10.63
CA HIS A 446 -25.69 6.00 -9.37
C HIS A 446 -26.69 5.98 -8.20
N GLY A 447 -27.97 5.78 -8.48
CA GLY A 447 -29.05 5.62 -7.52
C GLY A 447 -29.07 4.26 -6.82
N VAL A 448 -28.42 3.24 -7.40
CA VAL A 448 -28.32 1.91 -6.82
C VAL A 448 -27.52 1.95 -5.52
N ARG A 449 -28.11 1.41 -4.46
CA ARG A 449 -27.43 1.15 -3.20
C ARG A 449 -27.32 -0.35 -3.00
N SER A 450 -26.11 -0.84 -2.74
CA SER A 450 -25.92 -2.27 -2.49
C SER A 450 -25.00 -2.52 -1.31
N PHE A 451 -25.42 -3.45 -0.47
CA PHE A 451 -24.83 -3.73 0.83
C PHE A 451 -24.52 -5.21 0.97
N VAL A 452 -23.51 -5.52 1.78
CA VAL A 452 -23.17 -6.89 2.16
C VAL A 452 -23.68 -7.13 3.57
N ALA A 453 -24.51 -8.13 3.76
CA ALA A 453 -24.94 -8.54 5.10
C ALA A 453 -23.78 -9.24 5.83
N LEU A 454 -22.90 -8.44 6.45
CA LEU A 454 -21.74 -8.92 7.19
C LEU A 454 -22.16 -9.84 8.35
N PRO A 455 -21.29 -10.76 8.82
CA PRO A 455 -21.57 -11.57 9.99
C PRO A 455 -22.03 -10.73 11.18
N GLY A 456 -23.20 -11.07 11.75
CA GLY A 456 -23.80 -10.32 12.86
C GLY A 456 -24.78 -9.21 12.46
N THR A 457 -24.89 -8.90 11.16
CA THR A 457 -25.88 -7.93 10.68
C THR A 457 -27.29 -8.41 11.00
N SER A 458 -28.00 -7.62 11.80
CA SER A 458 -29.43 -7.76 12.09
C SER A 458 -30.24 -6.80 11.24
N PHE A 459 -31.55 -7.06 11.10
CA PHE A 459 -32.46 -6.15 10.43
C PHE A 459 -33.65 -5.85 11.32
N ASP A 460 -33.84 -4.57 11.64
CA ASP A 460 -35.02 -4.05 12.30
C ASP A 460 -36.08 -3.71 11.25
N CYS A 461 -37.12 -4.54 11.20
CA CYS A 461 -38.26 -4.41 10.29
C CYS A 461 -39.28 -3.44 10.89
N ARG A 462 -39.11 -2.15 10.60
CA ARG A 462 -39.99 -1.05 11.04
C ARG A 462 -41.25 -0.98 10.17
N SER A 463 -42.16 -0.05 10.48
CA SER A 463 -43.41 0.13 9.73
C SER A 463 -43.19 0.71 8.32
N ASP A 464 -42.20 1.58 8.15
CA ASP A 464 -41.91 2.34 6.92
C ASP A 464 -40.72 1.79 6.11
N GLY A 465 -39.98 0.83 6.67
CA GLY A 465 -38.86 0.21 5.99
C GLY A 465 -38.04 -0.69 6.90
N MET A 466 -36.84 -1.00 6.44
CA MET A 466 -35.90 -1.88 7.11
C MET A 466 -34.61 -1.12 7.41
N VAL A 467 -34.09 -1.32 8.62
CA VAL A 467 -32.85 -0.71 9.10
C VAL A 467 -31.86 -1.82 9.48
N PRO A 468 -30.65 -1.86 8.91
CA PRO A 468 -29.61 -2.78 9.37
C PRO A 468 -29.08 -2.35 10.74
N GLY A 469 -28.68 -3.32 11.55
CA GLY A 469 -28.05 -3.12 12.85
C GLY A 469 -27.04 -4.23 13.17
N GLY A 470 -26.43 -4.17 14.34
CA GLY A 470 -25.53 -5.23 14.84
C GLY A 470 -24.17 -5.34 14.15
N SER A 471 -23.88 -4.53 13.14
CA SER A 471 -22.56 -4.44 12.50
C SER A 471 -21.95 -3.05 12.71
N PRO A 472 -20.66 -2.95 13.07
CA PRO A 472 -19.95 -1.66 13.15
C PRO A 472 -19.99 -0.85 11.84
N GLU A 473 -20.06 -1.53 10.69
CA GLU A 473 -20.15 -0.89 9.36
C GLU A 473 -21.50 -0.20 9.13
N TYR A 474 -22.55 -0.64 9.84
CA TYR A 474 -23.93 -0.17 9.72
C TYR A 474 -24.41 0.41 11.05
N PRO A 475 -23.91 1.58 11.46
CA PRO A 475 -24.36 2.22 12.69
C PRO A 475 -25.86 2.48 12.65
N GLU A 476 -26.54 2.15 13.75
CA GLU A 476 -27.98 2.34 13.86
C GLU A 476 -28.33 3.82 13.72
N PRO A 477 -29.31 4.17 12.87
CA PRO A 477 -29.80 5.53 12.80
C PRO A 477 -30.59 5.88 14.07
N GLY A 478 -30.68 7.18 14.36
CA GLY A 478 -31.56 7.68 15.40
C GLY A 478 -33.03 7.26 15.21
N PRO A 479 -33.83 7.27 16.29
CA PRO A 479 -35.23 6.83 16.27
C PRO A 479 -36.05 7.50 15.16
N GLY A 480 -36.92 6.74 14.50
CA GLY A 480 -37.84 7.26 13.48
C GLY A 480 -37.18 7.65 12.15
N ARG A 481 -35.90 7.29 11.93
CA ARG A 481 -35.21 7.49 10.65
C ARG A 481 -34.71 6.16 10.10
N LEU A 482 -34.82 5.97 8.79
CA LEU A 482 -34.19 4.84 8.09
C LEU A 482 -32.66 5.00 8.04
N GLY A 483 -32.15 6.22 8.12
CA GLY A 483 -30.71 6.49 8.03
C GLY A 483 -30.13 6.25 6.64
N ARG A 484 -28.80 6.31 6.55
CA ARG A 484 -28.05 6.13 5.30
C ARG A 484 -28.20 4.72 4.72
N PHE A 485 -28.26 3.72 5.59
CA PHE A 485 -28.27 2.30 5.23
C PHE A 485 -29.66 1.66 5.26
N GLY A 486 -30.67 2.37 5.77
CA GLY A 486 -32.04 1.89 5.71
C GLY A 486 -32.63 1.95 4.32
N SER A 487 -33.68 1.15 4.13
CA SER A 487 -34.33 0.96 2.83
C SER A 487 -35.84 0.88 2.98
N ARG A 488 -36.56 1.44 2.00
CA ARG A 488 -38.02 1.44 1.97
C ARG A 488 -38.51 0.14 1.38
N TYR A 489 -39.60 -0.39 1.93
CA TYR A 489 -40.25 -1.56 1.36
C TYR A 489 -40.69 -1.29 -0.09
N GLY A 490 -40.64 -2.34 -0.92
CA GLY A 490 -40.89 -2.26 -2.36
C GLY A 490 -39.66 -1.88 -3.20
N HIS A 491 -38.64 -1.27 -2.59
CA HIS A 491 -37.35 -0.94 -3.24
C HIS A 491 -36.18 -1.76 -2.68
N THR A 492 -36.47 -2.72 -1.79
CA THR A 492 -35.46 -3.52 -1.10
C THR A 492 -35.45 -4.94 -1.64
N TYR A 493 -34.26 -5.44 -1.96
CA TYR A 493 -34.04 -6.79 -2.45
C TYR A 493 -33.08 -7.54 -1.53
N PHE A 494 -33.40 -8.78 -1.23
CA PHE A 494 -32.50 -9.75 -0.60
C PHE A 494 -32.02 -10.73 -1.67
N VAL A 495 -30.71 -10.95 -1.75
CA VAL A 495 -30.10 -11.86 -2.72
C VAL A 495 -29.09 -12.77 -2.01
N ASP A 496 -29.35 -14.08 -2.04
CA ASP A 496 -28.41 -15.11 -1.62
C ASP A 496 -27.50 -15.40 -2.82
N THR A 497 -26.26 -14.98 -2.68
CA THR A 497 -25.27 -15.05 -3.76
C THR A 497 -24.71 -16.45 -3.97
N VAL A 498 -24.94 -17.36 -3.02
CA VAL A 498 -24.49 -18.77 -3.09
C VAL A 498 -25.52 -19.61 -3.83
N HIS A 499 -26.78 -19.50 -3.44
CA HIS A 499 -27.87 -20.30 -4.02
C HIS A 499 -28.59 -19.61 -5.18
N GLY A 500 -28.32 -18.33 -5.44
CA GLY A 500 -29.00 -17.53 -6.46
C GLY A 500 -30.46 -17.23 -6.12
N GLN A 501 -30.87 -17.39 -4.86
CA GLN A 501 -32.22 -17.07 -4.41
C GLN A 501 -32.35 -15.57 -4.21
N PHE A 502 -33.50 -14.99 -4.55
CA PHE A 502 -33.78 -13.60 -4.25
C PHE A 502 -35.24 -13.39 -3.83
N ALA A 503 -35.47 -12.30 -3.12
CA ALA A 503 -36.80 -11.88 -2.74
C ALA A 503 -36.89 -10.35 -2.65
N THR A 504 -38.00 -9.79 -3.12
CA THR A 504 -38.34 -8.38 -2.89
C THR A 504 -39.01 -8.24 -1.53
N VAL A 505 -38.55 -7.29 -0.72
CA VAL A 505 -39.12 -6.99 0.59
C VAL A 505 -40.18 -5.90 0.43
N ALA A 506 -41.42 -6.29 0.12
CA ALA A 506 -42.51 -5.36 -0.19
C ALA A 506 -43.26 -4.84 1.05
N ASN A 507 -43.09 -5.46 2.22
CA ASN A 507 -43.69 -4.98 3.47
C ASN A 507 -43.00 -5.57 4.71
N ARG A 508 -43.41 -5.08 5.88
CA ARG A 508 -42.90 -5.51 7.19
C ARG A 508 -43.05 -7.01 7.44
N LYS A 509 -44.18 -7.63 7.05
CA LYS A 509 -44.40 -9.07 7.25
C LYS A 509 -43.39 -9.90 6.45
N GLN A 510 -43.14 -9.51 5.20
CA GLN A 510 -42.10 -10.14 4.38
C GLN A 510 -40.71 -9.89 4.95
N CYS A 511 -40.39 -8.68 5.42
CA CYS A 511 -39.11 -8.40 6.06
C CYS A 511 -38.83 -9.35 7.24
N LEU A 512 -39.81 -9.51 8.15
CA LEU A 512 -39.67 -10.41 9.30
C LEU A 512 -39.45 -11.87 8.86
N SER A 513 -40.19 -12.34 7.84
CA SER A 513 -40.05 -13.70 7.33
C SER A 513 -38.73 -13.94 6.59
N LEU A 514 -38.29 -12.98 5.78
CA LEU A 514 -37.11 -13.11 4.91
C LEU A 514 -35.81 -12.92 5.69
N ARG A 515 -35.79 -12.02 6.67
CA ARG A 515 -34.63 -11.81 7.54
C ARG A 515 -34.16 -13.13 8.15
N ASP A 516 -35.06 -13.88 8.75
CA ASP A 516 -34.71 -15.12 9.42
C ASP A 516 -34.33 -16.22 8.41
N ALA A 517 -34.87 -16.20 7.18
CA ALA A 517 -34.53 -17.14 6.13
C ALA A 517 -33.10 -16.89 5.59
N PHE A 518 -32.79 -15.64 5.22
CA PHE A 518 -31.50 -15.27 4.63
C PHE A 518 -30.36 -15.20 5.66
N GLN A 519 -30.64 -14.88 6.93
CA GLN A 519 -29.61 -14.88 7.99
C GLN A 519 -29.15 -16.28 8.41
N ARG A 520 -29.99 -17.30 8.20
CA ARG A 520 -29.68 -18.71 8.50
C ARG A 520 -28.88 -19.41 7.40
N ALA A 521 -28.71 -18.78 6.23
CA ALA A 521 -27.89 -19.34 5.16
C ALA A 521 -26.48 -19.64 5.70
N PRO A 522 -25.90 -20.82 5.40
CA PRO A 522 -24.59 -21.22 5.90
C PRO A 522 -23.57 -20.12 5.61
N ARG A 523 -22.90 -19.65 6.67
CA ARG A 523 -21.80 -18.71 6.51
C ARG A 523 -20.57 -19.49 6.13
N LEU A 524 -19.98 -19.19 4.98
CA LEU A 524 -18.63 -19.66 4.67
C LEU A 524 -17.69 -18.95 5.64
N SER A 525 -17.27 -19.66 6.68
CA SER A 525 -16.25 -19.16 7.59
C SER A 525 -14.90 -19.23 6.86
N LEU A 526 -14.09 -18.17 6.95
CA LEU A 526 -12.73 -18.16 6.42
C LEU A 526 -11.85 -19.27 7.04
N SER A 527 -12.26 -19.85 8.17
CA SER A 527 -11.55 -20.95 8.83
C SER A 527 -11.76 -22.33 8.21
N ASP A 528 -12.78 -22.53 7.36
CA ASP A 528 -13.08 -23.86 6.79
C ASP A 528 -12.30 -24.15 5.49
N SER A 529 -11.46 -23.21 5.04
CA SER A 529 -10.67 -23.32 3.80
C SER A 529 -9.15 -23.26 4.02
N GLY A 530 -8.68 -23.53 5.24
CA GLY A 530 -7.26 -23.56 5.61
C GLY A 530 -6.56 -24.84 5.19
#